data_AF-A0A0K0D268-F1
#
_entry.id   AF-A0A0K0D268-F1
#
_cell.length_a   1.000
_cell.length_b   1.000
_cell.length_c   1.000
_cell.angle_alpha   90.00
_cell.angle_beta   90.00
_cell.angle_gamma   90.00
#
_symmetry.space_group_name_H-M   'P 1'
#
loop_
_entity.id
_entity.type
_entity.pdbx_description
1 polymer ?
#
loop_
_entity_poly.entity_id
_entity_poly.type
_entity_poly.pdbx_seq_one_letter_code
_entity_poly.pdbx_strand_id
1 'polypeptide(L)'
;LHWAAINNRLRVAELLLRRQANVNAVGGVLASTPLHWAARQGHVQMVAFLVTNGAEMEKRDVEGFTPLHVAAQFGATPVVGYLIARGQSVDAPDESRITPVMWAAAKVSYLGCCCLQIDPLQLLITLGADVNKSDATYHNTPLHWAATNGNFTAVNTLLKAGCDLAAMNRDNETALDIAVRRGDNALISRMELAARQKGLKNSTWRQKLTESKVFRLYG
;
A
#
# COMPACT_ATOMS: atom_id res chain seq x y z
N LEU A 1 -11.63 24.68 0.66
CA LEU A 1 -10.27 24.27 0.23
C LEU A 1 -10.25 22.85 -0.34
N HIS A 2 -10.99 21.89 0.26
CA HIS A 2 -11.14 20.52 -0.25
C HIS A 2 -11.52 20.44 -1.73
N TRP A 3 -12.59 21.12 -2.16
CA TRP A 3 -13.02 21.12 -3.57
C TRP A 3 -11.96 21.68 -4.52
N ALA A 4 -11.21 22.69 -4.09
CA ALA A 4 -10.11 23.24 -4.88
C ALA A 4 -8.97 22.21 -5.01
N ALA A 5 -8.69 21.47 -3.95
CA ALA A 5 -7.70 20.39 -3.94
C ALA A 5 -8.11 19.22 -4.84
N ILE A 6 -9.38 18.78 -4.79
CA ILE A 6 -9.93 17.72 -5.64
C ILE A 6 -9.80 18.07 -7.13
N ASN A 7 -10.15 19.31 -7.49
CA ASN A 7 -10.20 19.76 -8.87
C ASN A 7 -8.89 20.41 -9.38
N ASN A 8 -7.79 20.28 -8.64
CA ASN A 8 -6.49 20.89 -8.93
C ASN A 8 -6.55 22.41 -9.25
N ARG A 9 -7.41 23.16 -8.55
CA ARG A 9 -7.62 24.59 -8.80
C ARG A 9 -6.68 25.43 -7.93
N LEU A 10 -5.39 25.46 -8.28
CA LEU A 10 -4.33 26.16 -7.53
C LEU A 10 -4.68 27.63 -7.22
N ARG A 11 -5.14 28.39 -8.22
CA ARG A 11 -5.53 29.80 -8.03
C ARG A 11 -6.66 29.98 -7.01
N VAL A 12 -7.61 29.05 -7.00
CA VAL A 12 -8.72 29.06 -6.02
C VAL A 12 -8.19 28.69 -4.64
N ALA A 13 -7.33 27.67 -4.54
CA ALA A 13 -6.68 27.29 -3.29
C ALA A 13 -5.86 28.45 -2.70
N GLU A 14 -5.09 29.15 -3.53
CA GLU A 14 -4.33 30.34 -3.15
C GLU A 14 -5.23 31.47 -2.63
N LEU A 15 -6.30 31.80 -3.35
CA LEU A 15 -7.26 32.80 -2.90
C LEU A 15 -7.88 32.44 -1.55
N LEU A 16 -8.24 31.17 -1.35
CA LEU A 16 -8.81 30.68 -0.10
C LEU A 16 -7.82 30.81 1.07
N LEU A 17 -6.56 30.42 0.88
CA LEU A 17 -5.54 30.53 1.92
C LEU A 17 -5.20 31.99 2.26
N ARG A 18 -5.16 32.89 1.25
CA ARG A 18 -5.04 34.35 1.48
C ARG A 18 -6.19 34.92 2.31
N ARG A 19 -7.37 34.27 2.28
CA ARG A 19 -8.53 34.61 3.10
C ARG A 19 -8.59 33.82 4.42
N GLN A 20 -7.44 33.34 4.89
CA GLN A 20 -7.29 32.62 6.17
C GLN A 20 -8.09 31.30 6.24
N ALA A 21 -8.35 30.65 5.09
CA ALA A 21 -8.89 29.30 5.11
C ALA A 21 -7.91 28.36 5.82
N ASN A 22 -8.42 27.52 6.73
CA ASN A 22 -7.60 26.53 7.40
C ASN A 22 -7.09 25.47 6.40
N VAL A 23 -5.77 25.39 6.23
CA VAL A 23 -5.09 24.43 5.34
C VAL A 23 -5.33 22.97 5.77
N ASN A 24 -5.46 22.74 7.08
CA ASN A 24 -5.72 21.44 7.71
C ASN A 24 -7.19 21.23 8.05
N ALA A 25 -8.10 22.00 7.42
CA ALA A 25 -9.53 21.81 7.63
C ALA A 25 -9.92 20.36 7.35
N VAL A 26 -10.57 19.71 8.31
CA VAL A 26 -11.16 18.39 8.09
C VAL A 26 -12.53 18.54 7.45
N GLY A 27 -12.92 17.62 6.57
CA GLY A 27 -14.21 17.71 5.89
C GLY A 27 -14.68 16.38 5.31
N GLY A 28 -15.99 16.29 5.12
CA GLY A 28 -16.65 15.06 4.67
C GLY A 28 -16.77 14.00 5.77
N VAL A 29 -17.30 12.84 5.40
CA VAL A 29 -17.57 11.72 6.33
C VAL A 29 -16.27 11.13 6.91
N LEU A 30 -15.19 11.17 6.14
CA LEU A 30 -13.89 10.61 6.53
C LEU A 30 -12.99 11.59 7.31
N ALA A 31 -13.47 12.81 7.59
CA ALA A 31 -12.65 13.89 8.17
C ALA A 31 -11.32 14.16 7.43
N SER A 32 -11.26 13.90 6.13
CA SER A 32 -10.03 14.05 5.34
C SER A 32 -9.66 15.52 5.14
N THR A 33 -8.36 15.82 5.14
CA THR A 33 -7.83 17.17 4.83
C THR A 33 -7.76 17.43 3.33
N PRO A 34 -7.62 18.69 2.87
CA PRO A 34 -7.35 18.99 1.46
C PRO A 34 -6.14 18.23 0.90
N LEU A 35 -5.14 17.94 1.74
CA LEU A 35 -3.96 17.18 1.36
C LEU A 35 -4.29 15.72 1.02
N HIS A 36 -5.17 15.06 1.79
CA HIS A 36 -5.65 13.70 1.48
C HIS A 36 -6.35 13.67 0.11
N TRP A 37 -7.20 14.65 -0.17
CA TRP A 37 -7.90 14.74 -1.45
C TRP A 37 -6.95 15.01 -2.62
N ALA A 38 -5.98 15.91 -2.45
CA ALA A 38 -4.96 16.15 -3.47
C ALA A 38 -4.10 14.89 -3.72
N ALA A 39 -3.77 14.16 -2.66
CA ALA A 39 -3.02 12.90 -2.73
C ALA A 39 -3.80 11.80 -3.46
N ARG A 40 -5.09 11.63 -3.14
CA ARG A 40 -5.99 10.67 -3.80
C ARG A 40 -6.05 10.88 -5.31
N GLN A 41 -6.10 12.15 -5.73
CA GLN A 41 -6.21 12.52 -7.15
C GLN A 41 -4.86 12.57 -7.88
N GLY A 42 -3.74 12.44 -7.16
CA GLY A 42 -2.40 12.51 -7.76
C GLY A 42 -1.93 13.90 -8.16
N HIS A 43 -2.55 14.96 -7.62
CA HIS A 43 -2.23 16.34 -7.97
C HIS A 43 -0.97 16.84 -7.27
N VAL A 44 0.22 16.45 -7.76
CA VAL A 44 1.52 16.77 -7.14
C VAL A 44 1.73 18.26 -6.89
N GLN A 45 1.33 19.12 -7.84
CA GLN A 45 1.48 20.57 -7.70
C GLN A 45 0.61 21.12 -6.56
N MET A 46 -0.62 20.59 -6.42
CA MET A 46 -1.50 20.95 -5.33
C MET A 46 -0.98 20.43 -3.99
N VAL A 47 -0.47 19.19 -3.94
CA VAL A 47 0.19 18.64 -2.75
C VAL A 47 1.37 19.53 -2.34
N ALA A 48 2.24 19.88 -3.28
CA ALA A 48 3.39 20.73 -3.01
C ALA A 48 2.98 22.12 -2.50
N PHE A 49 1.95 22.70 -3.11
CA PHE A 49 1.37 23.97 -2.69
C PHE A 49 0.82 23.90 -1.26
N LEU A 50 0.01 22.88 -0.93
CA LEU A 50 -0.57 22.71 0.39
C LEU A 50 0.51 22.49 1.47
N VAL A 51 1.50 21.63 1.20
CA VAL A 51 2.62 21.37 2.13
C VAL A 51 3.44 22.64 2.38
N THR A 52 3.71 23.44 1.34
CA THR A 52 4.44 24.71 1.49
C THR A 52 3.66 25.73 2.31
N ASN A 53 2.34 25.63 2.34
CA ASN A 53 1.46 26.48 3.14
C ASN A 53 1.10 25.87 4.52
N GLY A 54 1.88 24.91 5.02
CA GLY A 54 1.73 24.37 6.37
C GLY A 54 0.73 23.21 6.51
N ALA A 55 0.41 22.50 5.42
CA ALA A 55 -0.39 21.29 5.53
C ALA A 55 0.34 20.20 6.35
N GLU A 56 -0.36 19.60 7.30
CA GLU A 56 0.12 18.49 8.12
C GLU A 56 0.20 17.20 7.27
N MET A 57 1.42 16.76 6.93
CA MET A 57 1.66 15.57 6.11
C MET A 57 1.34 14.25 6.83
N GLU A 58 1.40 14.24 8.16
CA GLU A 58 1.12 13.07 9.01
C GLU A 58 -0.29 13.10 9.61
N LYS A 59 -1.15 14.02 9.15
CA LYS A 59 -2.53 14.07 9.62
C LYS A 59 -3.23 12.77 9.23
N ARG A 60 -3.91 12.16 10.19
CA ARG A 60 -4.76 10.99 9.96
C ARG A 60 -6.21 11.40 9.73
N ASP A 61 -6.86 10.70 8.81
CA ASP A 61 -8.32 10.75 8.65
C ASP A 61 -9.02 9.79 9.63
N VAL A 62 -10.35 9.64 9.54
CA VAL A 62 -11.14 8.78 10.46
C VAL A 62 -10.76 7.31 10.37
N GLU A 63 -10.22 6.86 9.24
CA GLU A 63 -9.77 5.48 9.04
C GLU A 63 -8.29 5.31 9.42
N GLY A 64 -7.66 6.36 9.96
CA GLY A 64 -6.27 6.35 10.36
C GLY A 64 -5.29 6.55 9.20
N PHE A 65 -5.77 6.86 7.99
CA PHE A 65 -4.91 7.02 6.81
C PHE A 65 -4.22 8.36 6.82
N THR A 66 -2.94 8.35 6.44
CA THR A 66 -2.21 9.57 6.10
C THR A 66 -2.33 9.86 4.61
N PRO A 67 -2.03 11.09 4.15
CA PRO A 67 -1.91 11.40 2.73
C PRO A 67 -1.04 10.43 1.94
N LEU A 68 0.03 9.88 2.54
CA LEU A 68 0.90 8.87 1.92
C LEU A 68 0.16 7.54 1.68
N HIS A 69 -0.64 7.07 2.66
CA HIS A 69 -1.46 5.87 2.52
C HIS A 69 -2.46 6.02 1.37
N VAL A 70 -3.16 7.15 1.33
CA VAL A 70 -4.11 7.46 0.26
C VAL A 70 -3.41 7.55 -1.10
N ALA A 71 -2.23 8.17 -1.17
CA ALA A 71 -1.46 8.23 -2.42
C ALA A 71 -1.05 6.82 -2.91
N ALA A 72 -0.59 5.95 -1.99
CA ALA A 72 -0.18 4.60 -2.31
C ALA A 72 -1.36 3.72 -2.78
N GLN A 73 -2.50 3.79 -2.08
CA GLN A 73 -3.71 3.04 -2.41
C GLN A 73 -4.24 3.41 -3.81
N PHE A 74 -4.27 4.71 -4.14
CA PHE A 74 -4.82 5.18 -5.42
C PHE A 74 -3.79 5.19 -6.56
N GLY A 75 -2.52 4.89 -6.32
CA GLY A 75 -1.49 4.87 -7.36
C GLY A 75 -0.93 6.24 -7.75
N ALA A 76 -1.02 7.22 -6.85
CA ALA A 76 -0.48 8.56 -7.05
C ALA A 76 1.04 8.58 -6.82
N THR A 77 1.79 7.88 -7.65
CA THR A 77 3.24 7.68 -7.48
C THR A 77 4.07 8.97 -7.42
N PRO A 78 3.78 10.02 -8.23
CA PRO A 78 4.47 11.30 -8.07
C PRO A 78 4.25 11.92 -6.68
N VAL A 79 3.06 11.74 -6.10
CA VAL A 79 2.74 12.22 -4.76
C VAL A 79 3.48 11.42 -3.70
N VAL A 80 3.51 10.09 -3.82
CA VAL A 80 4.30 9.20 -2.92
C VAL A 80 5.76 9.65 -2.88
N GLY A 81 6.38 9.83 -4.06
CA GLY A 81 7.77 10.29 -4.14
C GLY A 81 7.98 11.67 -3.52
N TYR A 82 7.08 12.61 -3.78
CA TYR A 82 7.15 13.95 -3.19
C TYR A 82 7.06 13.92 -1.66
N LEU A 83 6.11 13.16 -1.12
CA LEU A 83 5.87 13.08 0.33
C LEU A 83 7.05 12.43 1.07
N ILE A 84 7.61 11.35 0.52
CA ILE A 84 8.79 10.70 1.10
C ILE A 84 10.02 11.63 1.01
N ALA A 85 10.20 12.35 -0.10
CA ALA A 85 11.26 13.34 -0.24
C ALA A 85 11.14 14.51 0.76
N ARG A 86 9.94 14.75 1.30
CA ARG A 86 9.69 15.74 2.36
C ARG A 86 9.83 15.18 3.78
N GLY A 87 10.30 13.95 3.93
CA GLY A 87 10.63 13.33 5.21
C GLY A 87 9.53 12.45 5.82
N GLN A 88 8.46 12.14 5.09
CA GLN A 88 7.52 11.10 5.55
C GLN A 88 8.22 9.74 5.60
N SER A 89 7.93 8.97 6.65
CA SER A 89 8.41 7.60 6.76
C SER A 89 7.80 6.73 5.67
N VAL A 90 8.65 6.02 4.93
CA VAL A 90 8.24 5.08 3.88
C VAL A 90 7.33 3.97 4.42
N ASP A 91 7.58 3.58 5.67
CA ASP A 91 6.83 2.54 6.39
C ASP A 91 5.90 3.14 7.46
N ALA A 92 5.43 4.38 7.29
CA ALA A 92 4.50 4.99 8.24
C ALA A 92 3.27 4.06 8.43
N PRO A 93 3.01 3.54 9.64
CA PRO A 93 1.85 2.66 9.84
C PRO A 93 0.57 3.49 9.98
N ASP A 94 -0.54 3.04 9.38
CA ASP A 94 -1.88 3.53 9.75
C ASP A 94 -2.32 2.99 11.13
N GLU A 95 -3.57 3.22 11.52
CA GLU A 95 -4.10 2.73 12.81
C GLU A 95 -4.13 1.20 12.91
N SER A 96 -4.26 0.50 11.78
CA SER A 96 -4.23 -0.95 11.69
C SER A 96 -2.82 -1.50 11.45
N ARG A 97 -1.77 -0.67 11.58
CA ARG A 97 -0.37 -1.02 11.30
C ARG A 97 -0.15 -1.47 9.85
N ILE A 98 -1.04 -1.08 8.95
CA ILE A 98 -0.89 -1.33 7.53
C ILE A 98 0.08 -0.26 7.00
N THR A 99 1.07 -0.69 6.22
CA THR A 99 2.06 0.22 5.63
C THR A 99 1.61 0.67 4.23
N PRO A 100 2.19 1.76 3.68
CA PRO A 100 1.90 2.20 2.32
C PRO A 100 2.15 1.11 1.27
N VAL A 101 3.16 0.24 1.50
CA VAL A 101 3.45 -0.92 0.65
C VAL A 101 2.32 -1.93 0.62
N MET A 102 1.69 -2.21 1.76
CA MET A 102 0.55 -3.14 1.81
C MET A 102 -0.64 -2.58 1.03
N TRP A 103 -0.93 -1.27 1.16
CA TRP A 103 -1.98 -0.61 0.38
C TRP A 103 -1.68 -0.60 -1.12
N ALA A 104 -0.43 -0.37 -1.51
CA ALA A 104 0.01 -0.47 -2.90
C ALA A 104 -0.10 -1.91 -3.44
N ALA A 105 0.25 -2.92 -2.63
CA ALA A 105 0.16 -4.34 -2.98
C ALA A 105 -1.29 -4.84 -3.07
N ALA A 106 -2.19 -4.29 -2.24
CA ALA A 106 -3.61 -4.61 -2.23
C ALA A 106 -4.38 -4.06 -3.43
N LYS A 107 -3.79 -3.11 -4.18
CA LYS A 107 -4.47 -2.44 -5.28
C LYS A 107 -5.00 -3.47 -6.27
N VAL A 108 -6.32 -3.54 -6.39
CA VAL A 108 -6.98 -4.26 -7.48
C VAL A 108 -6.96 -3.35 -8.70
N SER A 109 -6.50 -3.88 -9.84
CA SER A 109 -6.52 -3.22 -11.13
C SER A 109 -7.97 -3.09 -11.66
N TYR A 110 -8.82 -2.29 -10.99
CA TYR A 110 -10.16 -1.96 -11.47
C TYR A 110 -10.18 -0.89 -12.56
N LEU A 111 -9.01 -0.37 -12.94
CA LEU A 111 -8.89 0.61 -14.00
C LEU A 111 -7.93 0.03 -15.03
N GLY A 112 -8.49 -0.40 -16.16
CA GLY A 112 -7.76 -0.74 -17.39
C GLY A 112 -7.08 0.48 -18.02
N CYS A 113 -6.26 1.19 -17.23
CA CYS A 113 -5.37 2.23 -17.72
C CYS A 113 -4.00 1.60 -17.97
N CYS A 114 -3.78 1.17 -19.21
CA CYS A 114 -2.51 0.67 -19.73
C CYS A 114 -1.41 1.75 -19.85
N CYS A 115 -1.53 2.89 -19.18
CA CYS A 115 -0.64 4.02 -19.35
C CYS A 115 0.32 4.10 -18.17
N LEU A 116 1.54 3.60 -18.35
CA LEU A 116 2.83 4.18 -17.94
C LEU A 116 2.96 4.81 -16.53
N GLN A 117 2.07 4.54 -15.58
CA GLN A 117 2.19 5.00 -14.21
C GLN A 117 3.14 4.05 -13.50
N ILE A 118 4.31 4.58 -13.14
CA ILE A 118 5.25 3.95 -12.22
C ILE A 118 4.45 3.38 -11.05
N ASP A 119 4.60 2.09 -10.75
CA ASP A 119 3.86 1.44 -9.68
C ASP A 119 4.30 2.03 -8.33
N PRO A 120 3.39 2.57 -7.48
CA PRO A 120 3.76 3.03 -6.14
C PRO A 120 4.46 1.92 -5.34
N LEU A 121 4.11 0.65 -5.59
CA LEU A 121 4.75 -0.50 -4.96
C LEU A 121 6.23 -0.57 -5.30
N GLN A 122 6.58 -0.47 -6.59
CA GLN A 122 7.97 -0.49 -7.04
C GLN A 122 8.75 0.71 -6.50
N LEU A 123 8.14 1.90 -6.47
CA LEU A 123 8.77 3.09 -5.90
C LEU A 123 9.06 2.89 -4.41
N LEU A 124 8.08 2.46 -3.63
CA LEU A 124 8.24 2.24 -2.18
C LEU A 124 9.33 1.22 -1.89
N ILE A 125 9.35 0.09 -2.62
CA ILE A 125 10.41 -0.92 -2.50
C ILE A 125 11.79 -0.33 -2.81
N THR A 126 11.88 0.49 -3.87
CA THR A 126 13.14 1.15 -4.27
C THR A 126 13.61 2.16 -3.22
N LEU A 127 12.67 2.78 -2.49
CA LEU A 127 12.94 3.70 -1.39
C LEU A 127 13.22 2.98 -0.06
N GLY A 128 13.32 1.64 -0.06
CA GLY A 128 13.71 0.84 1.10
C GLY A 128 12.56 0.44 2.02
N ALA A 129 11.32 0.41 1.52
CA ALA A 129 10.19 -0.06 2.30
C ALA A 129 10.31 -1.53 2.73
N ASP A 130 9.87 -1.86 3.94
CA ASP A 130 9.92 -3.23 4.45
C ASP A 130 8.76 -4.08 3.92
N VAL A 131 9.08 -5.00 3.01
CA VAL A 131 8.12 -5.92 2.37
C VAL A 131 7.66 -7.08 3.25
N ASN A 132 8.23 -7.23 4.46
CA ASN A 132 7.94 -8.35 5.36
C ASN A 132 7.16 -7.93 6.61
N LYS A 133 6.92 -6.63 6.83
CA LYS A 133 6.01 -6.19 7.89
C LYS A 133 4.64 -6.82 7.70
N SER A 134 3.99 -7.12 8.81
CA SER A 134 2.60 -7.62 8.85
C SER A 134 1.68 -6.56 9.42
N ASP A 135 0.44 -6.48 8.93
CA ASP A 135 -0.58 -5.65 9.58
C ASP A 135 -0.93 -6.14 11.00
N ALA A 136 -1.69 -5.35 11.75
CA ALA A 136 -2.10 -5.69 13.10
C ALA A 136 -3.30 -6.63 13.18
N THR A 137 -4.16 -6.63 12.15
CA THR A 137 -5.50 -7.23 12.21
C THR A 137 -5.47 -8.72 11.91
N TYR A 138 -4.85 -9.06 10.79
CA TYR A 138 -4.75 -10.40 10.23
C TYR A 138 -3.31 -10.91 10.19
N HIS A 139 -2.33 -10.09 10.56
CA HIS A 139 -0.91 -10.39 10.36
C HIS A 139 -0.58 -10.70 8.89
N ASN A 140 -1.31 -10.09 7.95
CA ASN A 140 -1.00 -10.26 6.53
C ASN A 140 0.22 -9.42 6.16
N THR A 141 1.17 -10.03 5.47
CA THR A 141 2.29 -9.31 4.82
C THR A 141 1.82 -8.72 3.49
N PRO A 142 2.56 -7.77 2.88
CA PRO A 142 2.27 -7.29 1.52
C PRO A 142 2.00 -8.39 0.50
N LEU A 143 2.68 -9.54 0.64
CA LEU A 143 2.48 -10.70 -0.24
C LEU A 143 1.09 -11.34 -0.05
N HIS A 144 0.60 -11.44 1.19
CA HIS A 144 -0.76 -11.92 1.48
C HIS A 144 -1.82 -10.96 0.92
N TRP A 145 -1.61 -9.64 1.04
CA TRP A 145 -2.50 -8.63 0.47
C TRP A 145 -2.56 -8.73 -1.07
N ALA A 146 -1.40 -8.87 -1.73
CA ALA A 146 -1.33 -9.05 -3.17
C ALA A 146 -2.01 -10.36 -3.64
N ALA A 147 -1.78 -11.47 -2.92
CA ALA A 147 -2.41 -12.75 -3.21
C ALA A 147 -3.94 -12.71 -2.98
N THR A 148 -4.40 -12.08 -1.90
CA THR A 148 -5.83 -11.92 -1.58
C THR A 148 -6.58 -11.20 -2.68
N ASN A 149 -5.93 -10.22 -3.33
CA ASN A 149 -6.51 -9.42 -4.39
C ASN A 149 -6.26 -9.99 -5.81
N GLY A 150 -5.49 -11.08 -5.94
CA GLY A 150 -5.15 -11.63 -7.25
C GLY A 150 -4.18 -10.76 -8.05
N ASN A 151 -3.42 -9.87 -7.42
CA ASN A 151 -2.55 -8.93 -8.12
C ASN A 151 -1.22 -9.59 -8.51
N PHE A 152 -1.21 -10.23 -9.69
CA PHE A 152 -0.03 -10.91 -10.25
C PHE A 152 1.20 -10.01 -10.37
N THR A 153 1.02 -8.77 -10.80
CA THR A 153 2.10 -7.78 -10.93
C THR A 153 2.72 -7.43 -9.57
N ALA A 154 1.91 -7.21 -8.55
CA ALA A 154 2.39 -6.94 -7.20
C ALA A 154 3.12 -8.15 -6.61
N VAL A 155 2.56 -9.37 -6.77
CA VAL A 155 3.23 -10.61 -6.36
C VAL A 155 4.59 -10.73 -7.03
N ASN A 156 4.67 -10.57 -8.36
CA ASN A 156 5.95 -10.65 -9.08
C ASN A 156 6.97 -9.62 -8.58
N THR A 157 6.53 -8.40 -8.26
CA THR A 157 7.37 -7.32 -7.76
C THR A 157 7.90 -7.62 -6.35
N LEU A 158 7.03 -8.05 -5.44
CA LEU A 158 7.39 -8.45 -4.08
C LEU A 158 8.35 -9.65 -4.06
N LEU A 159 8.15 -10.63 -4.94
CA LEU A 159 9.05 -11.78 -5.08
C LEU A 159 10.45 -11.35 -5.51
N LYS A 160 10.56 -10.41 -6.46
CA LYS A 160 11.84 -9.82 -6.87
C LYS A 160 12.50 -9.02 -5.75
N ALA A 161 11.70 -8.34 -4.91
CA ALA A 161 12.17 -7.62 -3.74
C ALA A 161 12.66 -8.55 -2.61
N GLY A 162 12.48 -9.86 -2.74
CA GLY A 162 13.02 -10.83 -1.79
C GLY A 162 12.11 -11.10 -0.59
N CYS A 163 10.80 -10.84 -0.67
CA CYS A 163 9.85 -11.10 0.41
C CYS A 163 9.91 -12.54 0.95
N ASP A 164 9.54 -12.71 2.22
CA ASP A 164 9.41 -14.01 2.86
C ASP A 164 8.16 -14.73 2.35
N LEU A 165 8.39 -15.87 1.68
CA LEU A 165 7.36 -16.74 1.12
C LEU A 165 6.71 -17.65 2.17
N ALA A 166 7.42 -17.88 3.28
CA ALA A 166 6.99 -18.77 4.35
C ALA A 166 6.28 -18.02 5.49
N ALA A 167 6.19 -16.69 5.41
CA ALA A 167 5.45 -15.89 6.36
C ALA A 167 3.99 -16.34 6.41
N MET A 168 3.47 -16.48 7.62
CA MET A 168 2.10 -16.91 7.89
C MET A 168 1.31 -15.77 8.51
N ASN A 169 0.06 -15.65 8.09
CA ASN A 169 -0.89 -14.75 8.72
C ASN A 169 -1.49 -15.37 10.00
N ARG A 170 -2.44 -14.65 10.62
CA ARG A 170 -3.16 -15.09 11.83
C ARG A 170 -3.85 -16.44 11.66
N ASP A 171 -4.25 -16.78 10.43
CA ASP A 171 -4.93 -18.03 10.10
C ASP A 171 -3.96 -19.17 9.75
N ASN A 172 -2.64 -19.01 9.94
CA ASN A 172 -1.59 -19.94 9.48
C ASN A 172 -1.70 -20.22 7.97
N GLU A 173 -2.26 -19.28 7.23
CA GLU A 173 -2.20 -19.29 5.78
C GLU A 173 -0.94 -18.54 5.36
N THR A 174 -0.23 -19.10 4.40
CA THR A 174 0.73 -18.33 3.62
C THR A 174 0.03 -17.65 2.45
N ALA A 175 0.71 -16.70 1.83
CA ALA A 175 0.21 -16.07 0.61
C ALA A 175 -0.07 -17.08 -0.52
N LEU A 176 0.61 -18.24 -0.54
CA LEU A 176 0.27 -19.30 -1.49
C LEU A 176 -1.03 -20.01 -1.12
N ASP A 177 -1.29 -20.30 0.15
CA ASP A 177 -2.57 -20.92 0.57
C ASP A 177 -3.75 -20.05 0.12
N ILE A 178 -3.60 -18.73 0.23
CA ILE A 178 -4.59 -17.77 -0.29
C ILE A 178 -4.74 -17.89 -1.81
N ALA A 179 -3.64 -17.98 -2.57
CA ALA A 179 -3.68 -18.15 -4.03
C ALA A 179 -4.34 -19.48 -4.45
N VAL A 180 -4.08 -20.56 -3.70
CA VAL A 180 -4.69 -21.88 -3.89
C VAL A 180 -6.19 -21.84 -3.60
N ARG A 181 -6.59 -21.22 -2.47
CA ARG A 181 -8.00 -21.03 -2.10
C ARG A 181 -8.76 -20.21 -3.14
N ARG A 182 -8.10 -19.25 -3.78
CA ARG A 182 -8.66 -18.47 -4.89
C ARG A 182 -8.74 -19.24 -6.21
N GLY A 183 -7.97 -20.32 -6.36
CA GLY A 183 -7.87 -21.07 -7.62
C GLY A 183 -7.06 -20.36 -8.71
N ASP A 184 -6.19 -19.41 -8.34
CA ASP A 184 -5.42 -18.61 -9.30
C ASP A 184 -4.14 -19.35 -9.72
N ASN A 185 -4.26 -20.18 -10.77
CA ASN A 185 -3.16 -21.00 -11.28
C ASN A 185 -1.93 -20.19 -11.71
N ALA A 186 -2.11 -18.94 -12.16
CA ALA A 186 -1.01 -18.09 -12.58
C ALA A 186 -0.18 -17.64 -11.36
N LEU A 187 -0.85 -17.20 -10.29
CA LEU A 187 -0.19 -16.87 -9.03
C LEU A 187 0.51 -18.06 -8.41
N ILE A 188 -0.17 -19.21 -8.34
CA ILE A 188 0.38 -20.45 -7.79
C ILE A 188 1.68 -20.81 -8.52
N SER A 189 1.64 -20.91 -9.85
CA SER A 189 2.80 -21.27 -10.66
C SER A 189 3.97 -20.30 -10.46
N ARG A 190 3.68 -19.00 -10.35
CA ARG A 190 4.71 -17.97 -10.17
C ARG A 190 5.36 -18.02 -8.80
N MET A 191 4.57 -18.23 -7.74
CA MET A 191 5.05 -18.34 -6.37
C MET A 191 5.84 -19.63 -6.14
N GLU A 192 5.38 -20.75 -6.71
CA GLU A 192 6.13 -22.01 -6.69
C GLU A 192 7.48 -21.89 -7.40
N LEU A 193 7.51 -21.24 -8.57
CA LEU A 193 8.75 -20.99 -9.29
C LEU A 193 9.74 -20.16 -8.45
N ALA A 194 9.25 -19.11 -7.78
CA ALA A 194 10.08 -18.30 -6.89
C ALA A 194 10.61 -19.09 -5.69
N ALA A 195 9.78 -19.96 -5.10
CA ALA A 195 10.19 -20.82 -4.00
C ALA A 195 11.32 -21.76 -4.44
N ARG A 196 11.20 -22.39 -5.62
CA ARG A 196 12.24 -23.25 -6.20
C ARG A 196 13.55 -22.48 -6.45
N GLN A 197 13.47 -21.27 -6.98
CA GLN A 197 14.63 -20.41 -7.21
C GLN A 197 15.36 -20.02 -5.92
N LYS A 198 14.62 -19.83 -4.81
CA LYS A 198 15.20 -19.59 -3.48
C LYS A 198 15.73 -20.87 -2.79
N GLY A 199 15.74 -22.01 -3.47
CA GLY A 199 16.23 -23.28 -2.92
C GLY A 199 15.31 -23.88 -1.84
N LEU A 200 14.10 -23.33 -1.68
CA LEU A 200 13.07 -23.94 -0.83
C LEU A 200 12.57 -25.18 -1.58
N LYS A 201 13.10 -26.37 -1.23
CA LYS A 201 12.63 -27.62 -1.86
C LYS A 201 11.15 -27.77 -1.59
N ASN A 202 10.39 -28.22 -2.60
CA ASN A 202 8.94 -28.46 -2.48
C ASN A 202 8.58 -29.26 -1.22
N SER A 203 9.41 -30.21 -0.80
CA SER A 203 9.23 -30.91 0.47
C SER A 203 9.43 -29.99 1.67
N THR A 204 10.53 -29.25 1.78
CA THR A 204 10.83 -28.42 2.98
C THR A 204 9.87 -27.27 3.26
N TRP A 205 9.45 -26.48 2.27
CA TRP A 205 8.52 -25.38 2.57
C TRP A 205 7.06 -25.83 2.53
N ARG A 206 6.68 -26.85 1.73
CA ARG A 206 5.37 -27.50 1.88
C ARG A 206 5.27 -28.33 3.16
N GLN A 207 6.37 -28.89 3.68
CA GLN A 207 6.45 -29.50 5.02
C GLN A 207 6.37 -28.43 6.08
N LYS A 208 7.12 -27.32 6.01
CA LYS A 208 6.91 -26.19 6.95
C LYS A 208 5.48 -25.65 6.91
N LEU A 209 4.84 -25.62 5.74
CA LEU A 209 3.41 -25.30 5.58
C LEU A 209 2.48 -26.33 6.24
N THR A 210 2.79 -27.62 6.12
CA THR A 210 1.94 -28.70 6.68
C THR A 210 2.22 -28.94 8.15
N GLU A 211 3.46 -28.93 8.62
CA GLU A 211 3.87 -29.03 10.03
C GLU A 211 3.31 -27.87 10.86
N SER A 212 3.25 -26.66 10.30
CA SER A 212 2.59 -25.51 10.95
C SER A 212 1.06 -25.65 11.03
N LYS A 213 0.43 -26.34 10.07
CA LYS A 213 -1.00 -26.72 10.15
C LYS A 213 -1.22 -27.88 11.13
N VAL A 214 -0.30 -28.83 11.22
CA VAL A 214 -0.36 -29.99 12.13
C VAL A 214 -0.23 -29.57 13.60
N PHE A 215 0.56 -28.53 13.90
CA PHE A 215 0.65 -27.97 15.25
C PHE A 215 -0.68 -27.38 15.77
N ARG A 216 -1.65 -27.07 14.90
CA ARG A 216 -2.99 -26.57 15.28
C ARG A 216 -4.04 -27.65 15.47
N LEU A 217 -3.77 -28.90 15.10
CA LEU A 217 -4.73 -30.00 15.26
C LEU A 217 -4.49 -30.81 16.54
N TYR A 218 -3.39 -30.54 17.28
CA TYR A 218 -3.02 -31.26 18.50
C TYR A 218 -2.57 -30.34 19.65
N GLY A 219 -2.94 -29.05 19.63
CA GLY A 219 -2.66 -28.08 20.68
C GLY A 219 -3.91 -27.47 21.25
#